data_AF-A0A2H5VI44-F1
#
_entry.id   AF-A0A2H5VI44-F1
#
_cell.length_a   1.000
_cell.length_b   1.000
_cell.length_c   1.000
_cell.angle_alpha   90.00
_cell.angle_beta   90.00
_cell.angle_gamma   90.00
#
_symmetry.space_group_name_H-M   'P 1'
#
loop_
_entity.id
_entity.type
_entity.pdbx_description
1 polymer ?
#
loop_
_entity_poly.entity_id
_entity_poly.type
_entity_poly.pdbx_seq_one_letter_code
_entity_poly.pdbx_strand_id
1 'polypeptide(L)'
;MAVYFGPFGDIYRRDKRSPWVGEVYADINPQDAKELGIEDGDYIWIDADPEDRPYRGAKPSDPDYKIARLMGRARYYNGTPRGVVRMWFNMYQATHGTVNAHETRPDKLAKDPQTNYQAMFRYGGHQSCTRAWLRPTLMTDSLVRKDVFGQTIGQGFAPDIHCPVGAPKESFVKITRAEPGGADLKSLWRPAQLGYRPTYESDEMKQYLAGGFIEVT
;
A
#
# COMPACT_ATOMS: atom_id res chain seq x y z
N MET A 1 2.36 -5.29 -16.90
CA MET A 1 3.05 -4.57 -15.80
C MET A 1 2.62 -5.06 -14.41
N ALA A 2 1.32 -5.24 -14.11
CA ALA A 2 0.85 -5.59 -12.75
C ALA A 2 1.54 -6.82 -12.11
N VAL A 3 1.77 -7.90 -12.86
CA VAL A 3 2.44 -9.11 -12.35
C VAL A 3 3.90 -8.86 -11.90
N TYR A 4 4.58 -7.87 -12.48
CA TYR A 4 5.98 -7.58 -12.20
C TYR A 4 6.16 -6.41 -11.22
N PHE A 5 5.07 -5.83 -10.72
CA PHE A 5 5.11 -4.66 -9.82
C PHE A 5 5.79 -4.99 -8.47
N GLY A 6 5.55 -6.20 -7.96
CA GLY A 6 6.00 -6.61 -6.65
C GLY A 6 6.24 -8.09 -6.57
N PRO A 7 6.71 -8.58 -5.41
CA PRO A 7 7.00 -9.99 -5.25
C PRO A 7 5.73 -10.87 -5.13
N PHE A 8 4.56 -10.25 -5.05
CA PHE A 8 3.25 -10.92 -4.94
C PHE A 8 2.55 -11.15 -6.28
N GLY A 9 3.30 -11.09 -7.39
CA GLY A 9 2.77 -11.37 -8.72
C GLY A 9 2.50 -12.87 -8.95
N ASP A 10 1.31 -13.19 -9.46
CA ASP A 10 0.96 -14.53 -9.91
C ASP A 10 -0.07 -14.49 -11.05
N ILE A 11 0.36 -14.83 -12.27
CA ILE A 11 -0.51 -14.88 -13.46
C ILE A 11 -1.66 -15.87 -13.27
N TYR A 12 -1.43 -16.96 -12.54
CA TYR A 12 -2.43 -17.99 -12.30
C TYR A 12 -3.35 -17.70 -11.12
N ARG A 13 -3.06 -16.64 -10.35
CA ARG A 13 -3.82 -16.23 -9.17
C ARG A 13 -4.17 -17.41 -8.25
N ARG A 14 -3.16 -18.23 -7.92
CA ARG A 14 -3.29 -19.44 -7.08
C ARG A 14 -3.85 -19.10 -5.70
N ASP A 15 -3.44 -17.96 -5.14
CA ASP A 15 -4.16 -17.33 -4.04
C ASP A 15 -5.31 -16.49 -4.61
N LYS A 16 -6.53 -17.05 -4.57
CA LYS A 16 -7.73 -16.39 -5.09
C LYS A 16 -8.07 -15.07 -4.40
N ARG A 17 -7.56 -14.83 -3.18
CA ARG A 17 -7.78 -13.57 -2.46
C ARG A 17 -7.10 -12.38 -3.14
N SER A 18 -6.04 -12.64 -3.90
CA SER A 18 -5.31 -11.60 -4.60
C SER A 18 -6.29 -10.84 -5.52
N PRO A 19 -6.35 -9.50 -5.45
CA PRO A 19 -7.34 -8.71 -6.18
C PRO A 19 -7.15 -8.80 -7.71
N TRP A 20 -5.93 -9.08 -8.15
CA TRP A 20 -5.54 -9.23 -9.56
C TRP A 20 -4.35 -10.20 -9.69
N VAL A 21 -3.66 -10.20 -10.84
CA VAL A 21 -2.42 -10.97 -11.09
C VAL A 21 -1.19 -10.41 -10.38
N GLY A 22 -1.38 -9.29 -9.68
CA GLY A 22 -0.44 -8.69 -8.75
C GLY A 22 -1.22 -7.90 -7.73
N GLU A 23 -0.57 -7.56 -6.63
CA GLU A 23 -1.21 -6.86 -5.53
C GLU A 23 -0.23 -5.91 -4.85
N VAL A 24 -0.83 -4.93 -4.17
CA VAL A 24 -0.13 -3.91 -3.42
C VAL A 24 0.40 -4.43 -2.09
N TYR A 25 1.45 -3.79 -1.61
CA TYR A 25 2.10 -4.13 -0.37
C TYR A 25 2.71 -2.90 0.30
N ALA A 26 2.89 -3.00 1.61
CA ALA A 26 3.64 -2.04 2.40
C ALA A 26 4.97 -2.66 2.84
N ASP A 27 6.06 -1.96 2.59
CA ASP A 27 7.34 -2.26 3.19
C ASP A 27 7.32 -1.94 4.67
N ILE A 28 7.77 -2.90 5.47
CA ILE A 28 7.91 -2.78 6.90
C ILE A 28 9.26 -3.33 7.32
N ASN A 29 9.87 -2.68 8.31
CA ASN A 29 11.06 -3.21 8.94
C ASN A 29 10.75 -4.56 9.62
N PRO A 30 11.55 -5.63 9.41
CA PRO A 30 11.22 -6.95 9.96
C PRO A 30 11.14 -7.01 11.48
N GLN A 31 11.90 -6.18 12.20
CA GLN A 31 11.83 -6.13 13.66
C GLN A 31 10.47 -5.58 14.13
N ASP A 32 10.01 -4.47 13.53
CA ASP A 32 8.70 -3.90 13.86
C ASP A 32 7.56 -4.86 13.50
N ALA A 33 7.64 -5.54 12.37
CA ALA A 33 6.63 -6.51 11.96
C ALA A 33 6.53 -7.68 12.95
N LYS A 34 7.67 -8.21 13.40
CA LYS A 34 7.72 -9.27 14.43
C LYS A 34 7.18 -8.81 15.78
N GLU A 35 7.51 -7.60 16.21
CA GLU A 35 6.95 -6.98 17.43
C GLU A 35 5.42 -6.85 17.34
N LEU A 36 4.88 -6.64 16.14
CA LEU A 36 3.44 -6.59 15.85
C LEU A 36 2.80 -7.97 15.58
N GLY A 37 3.58 -9.05 15.60
CA GLY A 37 3.10 -10.40 15.29
C GLY A 37 2.66 -10.61 13.84
N ILE A 38 3.27 -9.89 12.90
CA ILE A 38 2.99 -9.93 11.46
C ILE A 38 4.14 -10.65 10.76
N GLU A 39 3.84 -11.65 9.93
CA GLU A 39 4.86 -12.37 9.14
C GLU A 39 5.05 -11.75 7.73
N ASP A 40 6.16 -12.05 7.05
CA ASP A 40 6.37 -11.59 5.66
C ASP A 40 5.30 -12.17 4.73
N GLY A 41 4.63 -11.29 3.98
CA GLY A 41 3.54 -11.64 3.08
C GLY A 41 2.16 -11.77 3.73
N ASP A 42 2.01 -11.56 5.04
CA ASP A 42 0.68 -11.49 5.67
C ASP A 42 -0.15 -10.34 5.09
N TYR A 43 -1.48 -10.50 5.07
CA TYR A 43 -2.36 -9.36 4.83
C TYR A 43 -2.47 -8.55 6.11
N ILE A 44 -2.42 -7.23 5.98
CA ILE A 44 -2.48 -6.26 7.06
C ILE A 44 -3.54 -5.20 6.77
N TRP A 45 -4.24 -4.78 7.82
CA TRP A 45 -5.01 -3.54 7.81
C TRP A 45 -4.07 -2.39 8.14
N ILE A 46 -4.22 -1.31 7.39
CA ILE A 46 -3.48 -0.06 7.58
C ILE A 46 -4.53 1.02 7.83
N ASP A 47 -4.67 1.41 9.09
CA ASP A 47 -5.70 2.35 9.53
C ASP A 47 -5.06 3.72 9.75
N ALA A 48 -5.67 4.77 9.21
CA ALA A 48 -5.32 6.15 9.54
C ALA A 48 -5.63 6.48 11.01
N ASP A 49 -5.24 7.67 11.44
CA ASP A 49 -5.69 8.23 12.72
C ASP A 49 -7.22 8.09 12.85
N PRO A 50 -7.76 7.68 14.02
CA PRO A 50 -9.20 7.58 14.23
C PRO A 50 -10.00 8.85 13.89
N GLU A 51 -9.41 10.03 14.00
CA GLU A 51 -10.02 11.31 13.61
C GLU A 51 -9.98 11.52 12.08
N ASP A 52 -8.99 10.92 11.42
CA ASP A 52 -8.77 10.92 9.97
C ASP A 52 -9.23 9.62 9.30
N ARG A 53 -10.15 8.89 9.96
CA ARG A 53 -10.81 7.69 9.42
C ARG A 53 -11.25 7.89 7.97
N PRO A 54 -11.44 6.79 7.21
CA PRO A 54 -11.53 6.84 5.75
C PRO A 54 -12.54 7.86 5.20
N TYR A 55 -13.56 8.17 6.00
CA TYR A 55 -14.35 9.39 5.92
C TYR A 55 -14.81 9.79 7.34
N ARG A 56 -15.23 11.05 7.49
CA ARG A 56 -15.66 11.62 8.77
C ARG A 56 -16.79 10.80 9.40
N GLY A 57 -16.56 10.31 10.62
CA GLY A 57 -17.56 9.56 11.38
C GLY A 57 -17.75 8.10 10.97
N ALA A 58 -16.83 7.54 10.17
CA ALA A 58 -16.91 6.16 9.70
C ALA A 58 -17.06 5.13 10.84
N LYS A 59 -18.03 4.22 10.66
CA LYS A 59 -18.31 3.09 11.55
C LYS A 59 -18.10 1.77 10.80
N PRO A 60 -17.67 0.70 11.48
CA PRO A 60 -17.51 -0.62 10.84
C PRO A 60 -18.78 -1.19 10.19
N SER A 61 -19.96 -0.75 10.63
CA SER A 61 -21.26 -1.14 10.07
C SER A 61 -21.60 -0.45 8.75
N ASP A 62 -20.89 0.62 8.41
CA ASP A 62 -21.20 1.41 7.22
C ASP A 62 -20.82 0.64 5.95
N PRO A 63 -21.64 0.70 4.88
CA PRO A 63 -21.32 0.05 3.61
C PRO A 63 -19.97 0.48 3.02
N ASP A 64 -19.65 1.77 3.15
CA ASP A 64 -18.43 2.37 2.58
C ASP A 64 -17.16 2.08 3.38
N TYR A 65 -17.28 1.54 4.60
CA TYR A 65 -16.14 1.26 5.46
C TYR A 65 -15.15 0.31 4.77
N LYS A 66 -15.67 -0.74 4.12
CA LYS A 66 -14.84 -1.70 3.35
C LYS A 66 -14.27 -1.09 2.07
N ILE A 67 -14.97 -0.12 1.47
CA ILE A 67 -14.49 0.56 0.27
C ILE A 67 -13.29 1.43 0.62
N ALA A 68 -13.31 2.05 1.79
CA ALA A 68 -12.39 3.11 2.15
C ALA A 68 -11.28 2.66 3.13
N ARG A 69 -11.40 1.53 3.83
CA ARG A 69 -10.33 1.01 4.72
C ARG A 69 -9.25 0.26 3.94
N LEU A 70 -7.99 0.64 4.11
CA LEU A 70 -6.86 0.07 3.38
C LEU A 70 -6.46 -1.32 3.90
N MET A 71 -6.41 -2.29 2.98
CA MET A 71 -5.72 -3.56 3.16
C MET A 71 -4.60 -3.73 2.12
N GLY A 72 -3.47 -4.27 2.55
CA GLY A 72 -2.39 -4.69 1.65
C GLY A 72 -1.57 -5.83 2.25
N ARG A 73 -0.57 -6.31 1.52
CA ARG A 73 0.41 -7.28 2.05
C ARG A 73 1.51 -6.57 2.83
N ALA A 74 2.01 -7.19 3.90
CA ALA A 74 3.27 -6.79 4.52
C ALA A 74 4.44 -7.35 3.69
N ARG A 75 5.46 -6.53 3.41
CA ARG A 75 6.73 -6.97 2.84
C ARG A 75 7.86 -6.62 3.78
N TYR A 76 8.58 -7.63 4.26
CA TYR A 76 9.80 -7.42 5.01
C TYR A 76 10.85 -6.76 4.13
N TYR A 77 11.36 -5.62 4.59
CA TYR A 77 12.40 -4.88 3.90
C TYR A 77 13.36 -4.23 4.91
N ASN A 78 14.58 -4.78 4.99
CA ASN A 78 15.64 -4.28 5.89
C ASN A 78 16.03 -2.82 5.61
N GLY A 79 15.78 -2.33 4.39
CA GLY A 79 16.07 -0.94 4.01
C GLY A 79 15.04 0.07 4.52
N THR A 80 13.92 -0.37 5.10
CA THR A 80 12.95 0.53 5.75
C THR A 80 13.41 0.83 7.18
N PRO A 81 13.53 2.12 7.57
CA PRO A 81 13.79 2.50 8.95
C PRO A 81 12.73 1.98 9.90
N ARG A 82 13.10 1.72 11.16
CA ARG A 82 12.12 1.37 12.20
C ARG A 82 11.12 2.51 12.42
N GLY A 83 9.86 2.15 12.70
CA GLY A 83 8.75 3.08 12.90
C GLY A 83 8.16 3.66 11.61
N VAL A 84 8.66 3.25 10.44
CA VAL A 84 8.19 3.72 9.13
C VAL A 84 7.62 2.55 8.33
N VAL A 85 6.50 2.80 7.65
CA VAL A 85 6.00 1.93 6.59
C VAL A 85 5.98 2.68 5.27
N ARG A 86 6.25 1.98 4.16
CA ARG A 86 6.24 2.59 2.82
C ARG A 86 5.35 1.79 1.88
N MET A 87 4.41 2.47 1.23
CA MET A 87 3.60 1.90 0.16
C MET A 87 3.80 2.71 -1.13
N TRP A 88 3.82 2.04 -2.27
CA TRP A 88 3.87 2.72 -3.57
C TRP A 88 2.53 3.38 -3.91
N PHE A 89 2.60 4.63 -4.38
CA PHE A 89 1.45 5.37 -4.90
C PHE A 89 1.15 5.01 -6.36
N ASN A 90 0.02 5.47 -6.90
CA ASN A 90 -0.51 5.23 -8.27
C ASN A 90 -1.27 3.92 -8.53
N MET A 91 -1.47 3.10 -7.50
CA MET A 91 -2.18 1.83 -7.62
C MET A 91 -3.70 2.02 -7.76
N TYR A 92 -4.35 1.15 -8.55
CA TYR A 92 -5.79 1.20 -8.81
C TYR A 92 -6.60 0.88 -7.55
N GLN A 93 -7.24 1.89 -6.98
CA GLN A 93 -7.98 1.82 -5.71
C GLN A 93 -9.18 0.86 -5.80
N ALA A 94 -9.65 0.39 -4.64
CA ALA A 94 -10.93 -0.30 -4.54
C ALA A 94 -12.10 0.66 -4.82
N THR A 95 -13.16 0.12 -5.42
CA THR A 95 -14.45 0.80 -5.64
C THR A 95 -15.58 -0.07 -5.14
N HIS A 96 -16.80 0.46 -5.06
CA HIS A 96 -17.99 -0.33 -4.75
C HIS A 96 -18.11 -1.58 -5.63
N GLY A 97 -17.88 -1.43 -6.94
CA GLY A 97 -17.95 -2.53 -7.91
C GLY A 97 -16.89 -3.60 -7.66
N THR A 98 -15.63 -3.22 -7.38
CA THR A 98 -14.55 -4.20 -7.17
C THR A 98 -14.62 -4.87 -5.80
N VAL A 99 -15.10 -4.16 -4.77
CA VAL A 99 -15.32 -4.75 -3.44
C VAL A 99 -16.45 -5.77 -3.51
N ASN A 100 -17.60 -5.40 -4.06
CA ASN A 100 -18.70 -6.34 -4.27
C ASN A 100 -18.27 -7.55 -5.10
N ALA A 101 -17.49 -7.33 -6.17
CA ALA A 101 -16.98 -8.40 -7.02
C ALA A 101 -16.14 -9.42 -6.24
N HIS A 102 -15.09 -9.01 -5.51
CA HIS A 102 -14.23 -10.02 -4.86
C HIS A 102 -14.88 -10.67 -3.64
N GLU A 103 -15.91 -10.06 -3.03
CA GLU A 103 -16.66 -10.66 -1.92
C GLU A 103 -17.71 -11.68 -2.38
N THR A 104 -18.33 -11.47 -3.55
CA THR A 104 -19.46 -12.30 -4.01
C THR A 104 -19.10 -13.29 -5.11
N ARG A 105 -18.08 -13.00 -5.92
CA ARG A 105 -17.72 -13.87 -7.06
C ARG A 105 -17.03 -15.14 -6.58
N PRO A 106 -17.29 -16.30 -7.21
CA PRO A 106 -16.59 -17.55 -6.91
C PRO A 106 -15.07 -17.48 -7.14
N ASP A 107 -14.62 -16.64 -8.07
CA ASP A 107 -13.21 -16.45 -8.37
C ASP A 107 -12.54 -15.40 -7.46
N LYS A 108 -13.31 -14.57 -6.76
CA LYS A 108 -12.83 -13.46 -5.93
C LYS A 108 -11.98 -12.41 -6.66
N LEU A 109 -12.12 -12.28 -7.98
CA LEU A 109 -11.41 -11.24 -8.72
C LEU A 109 -11.97 -9.84 -8.38
N ALA A 110 -11.11 -8.88 -8.05
CA ALA A 110 -11.52 -7.50 -7.75
C ALA A 110 -11.76 -6.67 -9.03
N LYS A 111 -12.64 -7.19 -9.89
CA LYS A 111 -12.99 -6.60 -11.18
C LYS A 111 -14.47 -6.29 -11.23
N ASP A 112 -14.77 -5.01 -11.46
CA ASP A 112 -16.13 -4.53 -11.57
C ASP A 112 -16.76 -5.07 -12.87
N PRO A 113 -17.87 -5.85 -12.79
CA PRO A 113 -18.54 -6.40 -13.96
C PRO A 113 -19.26 -5.34 -14.81
N GLN A 114 -19.60 -4.17 -14.24
CA GLN A 114 -20.31 -3.11 -14.95
C GLN A 114 -19.35 -2.23 -15.75
N THR A 115 -18.22 -1.86 -15.16
CA THR A 115 -17.26 -0.90 -15.75
C THR A 115 -16.02 -1.56 -16.34
N ASN A 116 -15.84 -2.87 -16.10
CA ASN A 116 -14.62 -3.62 -16.45
C ASN A 116 -13.35 -3.12 -15.71
N TYR A 117 -13.51 -2.21 -14.74
CA TYR A 117 -12.42 -1.68 -13.92
C TYR A 117 -11.82 -2.75 -13.03
N GLN A 118 -10.49 -2.79 -12.95
CA GLN A 118 -9.73 -3.77 -12.18
C GLN A 118 -8.96 -3.07 -11.07
N ALA A 119 -9.29 -3.36 -9.82
CA ALA A 119 -8.54 -2.85 -8.68
C ALA A 119 -7.26 -3.67 -8.44
N MET A 120 -6.26 -3.01 -7.84
CA MET A 120 -5.06 -3.63 -7.28
C MET A 120 -5.13 -3.84 -5.77
N PHE A 121 -6.21 -3.36 -5.14
CA PHE A 121 -6.53 -3.56 -3.72
C PHE A 121 -7.77 -4.43 -3.58
N ARG A 122 -7.84 -5.21 -2.48
CA ARG A 122 -9.10 -5.82 -2.02
C ARG A 122 -10.02 -4.76 -1.42
N TYR A 123 -9.46 -3.92 -0.56
CA TYR A 123 -10.16 -2.89 0.20
C TYR A 123 -9.32 -1.61 0.26
N GLY A 124 -9.97 -0.45 0.16
CA GLY A 124 -9.33 0.86 0.23
C GLY A 124 -8.30 1.12 -0.85
N GLY A 125 -7.30 1.89 -0.47
CA GLY A 125 -6.03 1.97 -1.17
C GLY A 125 -5.10 2.96 -0.49
N HIS A 126 -3.94 3.23 -1.09
CA HIS A 126 -2.89 4.04 -0.44
C HIS A 126 -3.36 5.46 -0.03
N GLN A 127 -4.42 6.00 -0.64
CA GLN A 127 -4.98 7.32 -0.30
C GLN A 127 -5.96 7.26 0.88
N SER A 128 -6.41 6.06 1.30
CA SER A 128 -7.31 5.85 2.44
C SER A 128 -6.77 6.36 3.77
N CYS A 129 -5.45 6.48 3.89
CA CYS A 129 -4.78 6.90 5.11
C CYS A 129 -4.35 8.36 5.07
N THR A 130 -4.60 9.07 3.98
CA THR A 130 -4.11 10.44 3.76
C THR A 130 -5.23 11.44 3.92
N ARG A 131 -4.93 12.57 4.56
CA ARG A 131 -5.84 13.70 4.68
C ARG A 131 -5.15 14.97 4.22
N ALA A 132 -5.73 15.67 3.25
CA ALA A 132 -5.21 16.96 2.80
C ALA A 132 -5.19 17.97 3.95
N TRP A 133 -4.01 18.55 4.21
CA TRP A 133 -3.85 19.70 5.09
C TRP A 133 -3.57 20.95 4.25
N LEU A 134 -4.59 21.80 4.11
CA LEU A 134 -4.46 23.04 3.37
C LEU A 134 -3.69 24.05 4.20
N ARG A 135 -2.42 24.24 3.86
CA ARG A 135 -1.53 25.18 4.55
C ARG A 135 -2.05 26.62 4.37
N PRO A 136 -2.43 27.34 5.45
CA PRO A 136 -2.91 28.72 5.32
C PRO A 136 -1.90 29.68 4.69
N THR A 137 -0.60 29.39 4.84
CA THR A 137 0.49 30.15 4.19
C THR A 137 0.48 30.08 2.66
N LEU A 138 -0.22 29.10 2.07
CA LEU A 138 -0.41 28.96 0.63
C LEU A 138 -1.76 29.52 0.15
N MET A 139 -2.51 30.16 1.05
CA MET A 139 -3.87 30.68 0.79
C MET A 139 -3.93 32.20 0.92
N THR A 140 -2.78 32.88 0.89
CA THR A 140 -2.71 34.33 1.03
C THR A 140 -2.86 35.03 -0.32
N ASP A 141 -3.69 36.07 -0.35
CA ASP A 141 -3.82 36.95 -1.53
C ASP A 141 -2.73 38.04 -1.57
N SER A 142 -1.90 38.13 -0.53
CA SER A 142 -0.89 39.18 -0.39
C SER A 142 0.50 38.79 -0.87
N LEU A 143 0.78 37.50 -1.13
CA LEU A 143 2.11 37.04 -1.51
C LEU A 143 2.50 37.58 -2.89
N VAL A 144 3.60 38.32 -2.98
CA VAL A 144 4.21 38.68 -4.25
C VAL A 144 4.89 37.45 -4.84
N ARG A 145 4.54 37.09 -6.07
CA ARG A 145 5.03 35.89 -6.76
C ARG A 145 5.37 36.16 -8.21
N LYS A 146 6.22 35.29 -8.77
CA LYS A 146 6.58 35.29 -10.19
C LYS A 146 5.79 34.22 -10.93
N ASP A 147 5.36 34.52 -12.15
CA ASP A 147 4.69 33.51 -12.99
C ASP A 147 5.65 32.41 -13.45
N VAL A 148 5.11 31.24 -13.83
CA VAL A 148 5.89 30.08 -14.27
C VAL A 148 6.87 30.45 -15.39
N PHE A 149 6.46 31.34 -16.30
CA PHE A 149 7.28 31.82 -17.40
C PHE A 149 7.27 33.35 -17.52
N GLY A 150 8.37 33.92 -18.00
CA GLY A 150 8.50 35.35 -18.28
C GLY A 150 9.04 36.18 -17.10
N GLN A 151 8.73 37.47 -17.11
CA GLN A 151 9.16 38.47 -16.10
C GLN A 151 7.98 39.07 -15.34
N THR A 152 6.78 38.53 -15.51
CA THR A 152 5.58 39.02 -14.85
C THR A 152 5.66 38.75 -13.35
N ILE A 153 5.55 39.81 -12.58
CA ILE A 153 5.35 39.77 -11.14
C ILE A 153 3.86 40.01 -10.89
N GLY A 154 3.23 39.09 -10.17
CA GLY A 154 1.88 39.28 -9.67
C GLY A 154 1.81 39.09 -8.17
N GLN A 155 0.58 39.05 -7.67
CA GLN A 155 0.30 38.98 -6.25
C GLN A 155 -0.86 38.01 -6.00
N GLY A 156 -0.78 37.28 -4.89
CA GLY A 156 -1.83 36.36 -4.46
C GLY A 156 -1.93 35.10 -5.31
N PHE A 157 -3.12 34.51 -5.31
CA PHE A 157 -3.40 33.22 -5.92
C PHE A 157 -2.93 33.14 -7.39
N ALA A 158 -2.30 32.00 -7.72
CA ALA A 158 -2.06 31.60 -9.10
C ALA A 158 -1.96 30.06 -9.19
N PRO A 159 -2.71 29.41 -10.10
CA PRO A 159 -2.67 27.97 -10.26
C PRO A 159 -1.24 27.52 -10.63
N ASP A 160 -0.81 26.38 -10.08
CA ASP A 160 0.52 25.81 -10.26
C ASP A 160 1.71 26.71 -9.83
N ILE A 161 1.44 27.81 -9.11
CA ILE A 161 2.46 28.74 -8.60
C ILE A 161 2.26 29.01 -7.10
N HIS A 162 1.11 29.59 -6.74
CA HIS A 162 0.74 29.93 -5.36
C HIS A 162 -0.72 29.59 -5.12
N CYS A 163 -0.96 28.35 -4.72
CA CYS A 163 -2.26 27.84 -4.34
C CYS A 163 -2.10 26.78 -3.25
N PRO A 164 -3.14 26.53 -2.44
CA PRO A 164 -3.10 25.41 -1.50
C PRO A 164 -2.84 24.09 -2.23
N VAL A 165 -1.98 23.26 -1.64
CA VAL A 165 -1.65 21.92 -2.14
C VAL A 165 -2.18 20.87 -1.18
N GLY A 166 -2.60 19.71 -1.71
CA GLY A 166 -3.14 18.61 -0.92
C GLY A 166 -2.10 17.77 -0.18
N ALA A 167 -0.97 18.37 0.24
CA ALA A 167 0.01 17.66 1.06
C ALA A 167 -0.70 17.09 2.30
N PRO A 168 -0.59 15.77 2.52
CA PRO A 168 0.66 15.19 2.94
C PRO A 168 1.06 13.93 2.15
N LYS A 169 2.37 13.67 2.06
CA LYS A 169 2.93 12.42 1.53
C LYS A 169 3.13 11.36 2.61
N GLU A 170 2.78 11.68 3.86
CA GLU A 170 3.07 10.92 5.06
C GLU A 170 1.90 11.02 6.02
N SER A 171 1.59 9.95 6.75
CA SER A 171 0.51 9.92 7.73
C SER A 171 0.87 8.92 8.82
N PHE A 172 0.46 9.19 10.05
CA PHE A 172 0.56 8.21 11.12
C PHE A 172 -0.52 7.15 10.92
N VAL A 173 -0.13 5.89 11.01
CA VAL A 173 -1.01 4.76 10.77
C VAL A 173 -0.87 3.71 11.86
N LYS A 174 -1.95 2.96 12.09
CA LYS A 174 -1.94 1.75 12.89
C LYS A 174 -1.94 0.54 11.95
N ILE A 175 -0.99 -0.36 12.14
CA ILE A 175 -0.93 -1.63 11.42
C ILE A 175 -1.52 -2.74 12.30
N THR A 176 -2.41 -3.56 11.74
CA THR A 176 -2.89 -4.78 12.40
C THR A 176 -2.90 -5.95 11.44
N ARG A 177 -2.52 -7.13 11.93
CA ARG A 177 -2.59 -8.37 11.16
C ARG A 177 -4.04 -8.67 10.77
N ALA A 178 -4.27 -9.00 9.51
CA ALA A 178 -5.59 -9.34 8.98
C ALA A 178 -5.72 -10.84 8.68
N GLU A 179 -4.84 -11.37 7.83
CA GLU A 179 -4.88 -12.77 7.40
C GLU A 179 -3.47 -13.31 7.15
N PRO A 180 -3.22 -14.63 7.31
CA PRO A 180 -1.95 -15.24 6.96
C PRO A 180 -1.60 -15.10 5.47
N GLY A 181 -0.30 -15.01 5.19
CA GLY A 181 0.23 -14.80 3.85
C GLY A 181 0.14 -16.01 2.92
N GLY A 182 0.17 -17.23 3.46
CA GLY A 182 0.00 -18.47 2.69
C GLY A 182 -1.40 -18.58 2.07
N ALA A 183 -1.48 -19.14 0.87
CA ALA A 183 -2.75 -19.32 0.15
C ALA A 183 -3.71 -20.31 0.84
N ASP A 184 -3.17 -21.14 1.74
CA ASP A 184 -3.91 -22.11 2.57
C ASP A 184 -4.46 -21.49 3.87
N LEU A 185 -4.33 -20.17 4.05
CA LEU A 185 -4.80 -19.40 5.21
C LEU A 185 -4.16 -19.80 6.55
N LYS A 186 -3.07 -20.56 6.53
CA LYS A 186 -2.40 -21.03 7.76
C LYS A 186 -0.90 -20.87 7.70
N SER A 187 -0.33 -21.15 6.54
CA SER A 187 1.11 -21.19 6.38
C SER A 187 1.70 -19.80 6.10
N LEU A 188 3.02 -19.68 6.24
CA LEU A 188 3.77 -18.51 5.81
C LEU A 188 3.60 -18.31 4.31
N TRP A 189 3.89 -17.12 3.80
CA TRP A 189 3.96 -16.93 2.35
C TRP A 189 5.11 -17.76 1.75
N ARG A 190 4.87 -18.43 0.60
CA ARG A 190 5.77 -19.47 0.07
C ARG A 190 7.25 -19.05 -0.06
N PRO A 191 7.61 -17.88 -0.61
CA PRO A 191 9.01 -17.43 -0.63
C PRO A 191 9.64 -17.30 0.76
N ALA A 192 8.88 -16.92 1.79
CA ALA A 192 9.36 -16.90 3.17
C ALA A 192 9.58 -18.32 3.70
N GLN A 193 8.67 -19.26 3.41
CA GLN A 193 8.85 -20.69 3.76
C GLN A 193 10.11 -21.29 3.12
N LEU A 194 10.40 -20.93 1.87
CA LEU A 194 11.58 -21.40 1.14
C LEU A 194 12.89 -20.75 1.62
N GLY A 195 12.80 -19.77 2.53
CA GLY A 195 13.95 -19.08 3.09
C GLY A 195 14.64 -18.09 2.17
N TYR A 196 13.90 -17.53 1.21
CA TYR A 196 14.41 -16.51 0.28
C TYR A 196 14.09 -15.08 0.72
N ARG A 197 13.60 -14.90 1.95
CA ARG A 197 13.12 -13.62 2.48
C ARG A 197 13.91 -13.21 3.72
N PRO A 198 14.01 -11.90 4.01
CA PRO A 198 14.73 -11.42 5.18
C PRO A 198 14.25 -12.11 6.46
N THR A 199 15.19 -12.54 7.29
CA THR A 199 14.97 -13.22 8.58
C THR A 199 14.47 -14.67 8.50
N TYR A 200 14.35 -15.24 7.29
CA TYR A 200 14.00 -16.64 7.07
C TYR A 200 15.11 -17.38 6.30
N GLU A 201 16.30 -16.81 6.17
CA GLU A 201 17.34 -17.28 5.25
C GLU A 201 17.66 -18.77 5.42
N SER A 202 17.46 -19.56 4.35
CA SER A 202 17.89 -20.96 4.30
C SER A 202 19.42 -21.06 4.33
N ASP A 203 19.95 -22.26 4.56
CA ASP A 203 21.40 -22.46 4.58
C ASP A 203 22.03 -22.19 3.20
N GLU A 204 21.32 -22.53 2.12
CA GLU A 204 21.72 -22.16 0.75
C GLU A 204 21.71 -20.65 0.54
N MET A 205 20.70 -19.94 1.07
CA MET A 205 20.63 -18.47 0.97
C MET A 205 21.78 -17.81 1.75
N LYS A 206 22.13 -18.34 2.93
CA LYS A 206 23.30 -17.86 3.70
C LYS A 206 24.60 -18.11 2.95
N GLN A 207 24.77 -19.28 2.33
CA GLN A 207 25.94 -19.56 1.48
C GLN A 207 26.03 -18.60 0.30
N TYR A 208 24.89 -18.31 -0.36
CA TYR A 208 24.82 -17.34 -1.45
C TYR A 208 25.25 -15.94 -1.00
N LEU A 209 24.71 -15.45 0.11
CA LEU A 209 25.04 -14.13 0.66
C LEU A 209 26.52 -14.02 1.08
N ALA A 210 27.14 -15.14 1.48
CA ALA A 210 28.56 -15.21 1.79
C ALA A 210 29.47 -15.34 0.54
N GLY A 211 28.90 -15.41 -0.66
CA GLY A 211 29.65 -15.59 -1.91
C GLY A 211 30.15 -17.02 -2.15
N GLY A 212 29.64 -18.02 -1.40
CA GLY A 212 30.15 -19.39 -1.40
C GLY A 212 29.80 -20.25 -2.62
N PHE A 213 29.21 -19.66 -3.68
CA PHE A 213 28.96 -20.33 -4.97
C PHE A 213 29.94 -19.90 -6.07
N ILE A 214 30.89 -19.01 -5.75
CA ILE A 214 31.89 -18.55 -6.69
C ILE A 214 33.23 -19.17 -6.30
N GLU A 215 33.89 -19.81 -7.26
CA GLU A 215 35.28 -20.22 -7.15
C GLU A 215 36.13 -19.13 -7.81
N VAL A 216 36.91 -18.40 -7.01
CA VAL A 216 37.87 -17.41 -7.53
C VAL A 216 39.15 -18.16 -7.87
N THR A 217 39.42 -18.29 -9.17
CA THR A 217 40.66 -18.85 -9.71
C THR A 217 41.59 -17.74 -10.19
#